data_AF-A0ABD6WII8-F1
#
_entry.id   AF-A0ABD6WII8-F1
#
_cell.length_a   1.000
_cell.length_b   1.000
_cell.length_c   1.000
_cell.angle_alpha   90.00
_cell.angle_beta   90.00
_cell.angle_gamma   90.00
#
_symmetry.space_group_name_H-M   'P 1'
#
loop_
_entity.id
_entity.type
_entity.pdbx_description
1 polymer ?
#
loop_
_entity_poly.entity_id
_entity_poly.type
_entity_poly.pdbx_seq_one_letter_code
_entity_poly.pdbx_strand_id
1 'polypeptide(L)'
;MARRGLIRRRSAPSLRGRCASACLGFFHADGSALESPGSDRMVRVSREDLAAVPHAVGVAVGAEKTASIIGAVRGSLIDTPVTDAATVAAAAILATL
;
A
#
# COMPACT_ATOMS: atom_id res chain seq x y z
N MET A 1 -1.55 0.97 -9.01
CA MET A 1 -0.21 0.38 -9.26
C MET A 1 -0.22 -1.12 -8.97
N ALA A 2 -0.53 -1.96 -9.96
CA ALA A 2 -0.37 -3.43 -9.94
C ALA A 2 0.09 -3.94 -11.33
N ARG A 3 0.92 -3.14 -12.02
CA ARG A 3 1.27 -3.35 -13.44
C ARG A 3 2.53 -4.19 -13.66
N ARG A 4 3.31 -4.48 -12.61
CA ARG A 4 4.61 -5.14 -12.72
C ARG A 4 4.48 -6.61 -12.30
N GLY A 5 4.02 -7.46 -13.22
CA GLY A 5 4.22 -8.93 -13.30
C GLY A 5 3.87 -9.87 -12.13
N LEU A 6 3.73 -9.38 -10.89
CA LEU A 6 3.70 -10.19 -9.67
C LEU A 6 2.40 -10.98 -9.51
N ILE A 7 1.25 -10.39 -9.85
CA ILE A 7 -0.05 -11.07 -9.84
C ILE A 7 -0.87 -10.58 -11.04
N ARG A 8 -1.36 -11.51 -11.88
CA ARG A 8 -2.33 -11.15 -12.93
C ARG A 8 -3.65 -10.77 -12.24
N ARG A 9 -4.16 -9.57 -12.49
CA ARG A 9 -5.46 -9.08 -11.99
C ARG A 9 -6.65 -10.02 -12.31
N ARG A 10 -6.50 -10.89 -13.32
CA ARG A 10 -7.49 -11.93 -13.65
C ARG A 10 -7.52 -13.08 -12.62
N SER A 11 -6.39 -13.40 -12.00
CA SER A 11 -6.21 -14.51 -11.06
C SER A 11 -6.56 -14.15 -9.61
N ALA A 12 -6.67 -12.86 -9.29
CA ALA A 12 -7.02 -12.39 -7.95
C ALA A 12 -8.19 -11.37 -8.03
N PRO A 13 -9.44 -11.84 -8.03
CA PRO A 13 -10.63 -10.98 -8.14
C PRO A 13 -10.74 -9.93 -7.02
N SER A 14 -10.23 -10.21 -5.83
CA SER A 14 -10.22 -9.25 -4.70
C SER A 14 -9.35 -8.01 -4.98
N LEU A 15 -8.40 -8.08 -5.91
CA LEU A 15 -7.55 -6.95 -6.31
C LEU A 15 -8.16 -6.08 -7.43
N ARG A 16 -9.47 -6.22 -7.71
CA ARG A 16 -10.14 -5.45 -8.77
C ARG A 16 -10.42 -4.00 -8.35
N GLY A 17 -10.33 -3.65 -7.08
CA GLY A 17 -10.43 -2.26 -6.59
C GLY A 17 -9.11 -1.47 -6.69
N ARG A 18 -9.16 -0.19 -6.29
CA ARG A 18 -7.94 0.57 -6.00
C ARG A 18 -7.32 0.03 -4.72
N CYS A 19 -6.30 -0.80 -4.87
CA CYS A 19 -5.49 -1.31 -3.77
C CYS A 19 -4.03 -0.90 -3.96
N ALA A 20 -3.31 -0.90 -2.85
CA ALA A 20 -1.89 -0.66 -2.77
C ALA A 20 -1.18 -1.93 -2.31
N SER A 21 0.15 -1.93 -2.40
CA SER A 21 0.97 -2.99 -1.83
C SER A 21 2.26 -2.46 -1.22
N ALA A 22 2.73 -3.15 -0.18
CA ALA A 22 4.00 -2.95 0.50
C ALA A 22 4.48 -4.32 1.00
N CYS A 23 5.78 -4.60 0.88
CA CYS A 23 6.38 -5.89 1.31
C CYS A 23 5.60 -7.14 0.82
N LEU A 24 5.07 -7.09 -0.41
CA LEU A 24 4.20 -8.12 -1.02
C LEU A 24 2.83 -8.33 -0.35
N GLY A 25 2.49 -7.58 0.70
CA GLY A 25 1.13 -7.48 1.23
C GLY A 25 0.30 -6.45 0.48
N PHE A 26 -1.02 -6.67 0.39
CA PHE A 26 -1.97 -5.73 -0.22
C PHE A 26 -2.86 -5.08 0.83
N PHE A 27 -3.30 -3.85 0.56
CA PHE A 27 -4.16 -3.09 1.45
C PHE A 27 -5.01 -2.04 0.71
N HIS A 28 -6.09 -1.62 1.36
CA HIS A 28 -6.97 -0.56 0.91
C HIS A 28 -6.48 0.82 1.37
N ALA A 29 -7.07 1.89 0.82
CA ALA A 29 -6.69 3.27 1.17
C ALA A 29 -7.03 3.67 2.63
N ASP A 30 -7.87 2.90 3.32
CA ASP A 30 -8.13 3.03 4.76
C ASP A 30 -7.09 2.29 5.62
N GLY A 31 -6.16 1.56 5.00
CA GLY A 31 -5.13 0.77 5.68
C GLY A 31 -5.51 -0.67 5.98
N SER A 32 -6.77 -1.07 5.74
CA SER A 32 -7.23 -2.45 5.96
C SER A 32 -6.52 -3.44 5.04
N ALA A 33 -6.23 -4.63 5.57
CA ALA A 33 -5.58 -5.70 4.80
C ALA A 33 -6.50 -6.19 3.67
N LEU A 34 -5.90 -6.45 2.51
CA LEU A 34 -6.59 -7.06 1.39
C LEU A 34 -6.00 -8.43 1.11
N GLU A 35 -6.75 -9.46 1.48
CA GLU A 35 -6.36 -10.84 1.20
C GLU A 35 -6.91 -11.32 -0.15
N SER A 36 -6.16 -12.24 -0.76
CA SER A 36 -6.53 -12.87 -2.03
C SER A 36 -6.28 -14.38 -1.98
N PRO A 37 -7.01 -15.19 -2.76
CA PRO A 37 -6.69 -16.61 -2.91
C PRO A 37 -5.22 -16.79 -3.30
N GLY A 38 -4.46 -17.55 -2.51
CA GLY A 38 -3.02 -17.75 -2.69
C GLY A 38 -2.11 -16.85 -1.84
N SER A 39 -2.66 -15.94 -1.04
CA SER A 39 -1.88 -15.09 -0.12
C SER A 39 -1.19 -15.91 0.97
N ASP A 40 -1.78 -17.03 1.35
CA ASP A 40 -1.24 -18.07 2.25
C ASP A 40 0.04 -18.74 1.70
N ARG A 41 0.24 -18.70 0.38
CA ARG A 41 1.42 -19.27 -0.30
C ARG A 41 2.49 -18.23 -0.59
N MET A 42 2.28 -16.97 -0.21
CA MET A 42 3.22 -15.90 -0.45
C MET A 42 4.26 -15.85 0.66
N VAL A 43 5.54 -15.86 0.28
CA VAL A 43 6.62 -15.46 1.18
C VAL A 43 6.61 -13.94 1.23
N ARG A 44 6.08 -13.39 2.33
CA ARG A 44 5.95 -11.95 2.58
C ARG A 44 6.22 -11.64 4.04
N VAL A 45 6.58 -10.39 4.33
CA VAL A 45 6.62 -9.92 5.71
C VAL A 45 5.19 -9.89 6.23
N SER A 46 4.96 -10.45 7.42
CA SER A 46 3.63 -10.38 8.03
C SER A 46 3.29 -8.92 8.35
N ARG A 47 1.99 -8.62 8.46
CA ARG A 47 1.59 -7.25 8.79
C ARG A 47 1.95 -6.92 10.24
N GLU A 48 1.86 -7.90 11.11
CA GLU A 48 2.24 -7.79 12.51
C GLU A 48 3.73 -7.48 12.64
N ASP A 49 4.60 -8.22 11.93
CA ASP A 49 6.05 -7.99 11.96
C ASP A 49 6.40 -6.62 11.39
N LEU A 50 5.76 -6.23 10.27
CA LEU A 50 6.02 -4.93 9.65
C LEU A 50 5.58 -3.77 10.55
N ALA A 51 4.43 -3.90 11.23
CA ALA A 51 3.94 -2.90 12.17
C ALA A 51 4.73 -2.87 13.49
N ALA A 52 5.42 -3.97 13.84
CA ALA A 52 6.29 -4.03 15.01
C ALA A 52 7.67 -3.40 14.77
N VAL A 53 8.03 -3.06 13.52
CA VAL A 53 9.27 -2.36 13.21
C VAL A 53 9.23 -0.97 13.86
N PRO A 54 10.17 -0.62 14.75
CA PRO A 54 10.13 0.66 15.47
C PRO A 54 10.23 1.89 14.55
N HIS A 55 10.92 1.73 13.41
CA HIS A 55 11.12 2.77 12.40
C HIS A 55 10.98 2.19 11.00
N ALA A 56 9.80 2.36 10.41
CA ALA A 56 9.44 1.94 9.07
C ALA A 56 9.29 3.15 8.15
N VAL A 57 10.30 3.35 7.30
CA VAL A 57 10.33 4.45 6.31
C VAL A 57 9.73 3.99 4.99
N GLY A 58 8.69 4.68 4.53
CA GLY A 58 8.04 4.42 3.24
C GLY A 58 8.40 5.46 2.19
N VAL A 59 9.10 5.05 1.12
CA VAL A 59 9.46 5.95 0.02
C VAL A 59 8.56 5.70 -1.19
N ALA A 60 7.86 6.74 -1.64
CA ALA A 60 7.04 6.66 -2.85
C ALA A 60 6.90 8.02 -3.53
N VAL A 61 6.84 8.01 -4.87
CA VAL A 61 6.70 9.19 -5.72
C VAL A 61 5.64 8.91 -6.78
N GLY A 62 4.88 9.94 -7.16
CA GLY A 62 3.82 9.92 -8.16
C GLY A 62 2.45 10.20 -7.55
N ALA A 63 1.67 11.08 -8.18
CA ALA A 63 0.32 11.44 -7.71
C ALA A 63 -0.60 10.21 -7.60
N GLU A 64 -0.41 9.19 -8.43
CA GLU A 64 -1.16 7.93 -8.38
C GLU A 64 -0.82 7.05 -7.16
N LYS A 65 0.28 7.36 -6.46
CA LYS A 65 0.71 6.69 -5.22
C LYS A 65 0.10 7.27 -3.97
N THR A 66 -0.52 8.45 -4.06
CA THR A 66 -1.12 9.16 -2.92
C THR A 66 -1.99 8.25 -2.03
N ALA A 67 -2.95 7.54 -2.62
CA ALA A 67 -3.82 6.63 -1.87
C ALA A 67 -3.06 5.44 -1.26
N SER A 68 -1.93 5.02 -1.87
CA SER A 68 -1.06 3.98 -1.32
C SER A 68 -0.27 4.48 -0.12
N ILE A 69 0.25 5.71 -0.18
CA ILE A 69 0.97 6.34 0.93
C ILE A 69 0.03 6.52 2.12
N ILE A 70 -1.16 7.08 1.89
CA ILE A 70 -2.19 7.26 2.93
C ILE A 70 -2.59 5.93 3.55
N GLY A 71 -2.87 4.91 2.73
CA GLY A 71 -3.23 3.57 3.23
C GLY A 71 -2.11 2.93 4.05
N ALA A 72 -0.84 3.11 3.66
CA ALA A 72 0.29 2.54 4.38
C ALA A 72 0.45 3.18 5.78
N VAL A 73 0.30 4.51 5.86
CA VAL A 73 0.33 5.25 7.12
C VAL A 73 -0.86 4.87 8.01
N ARG A 74 -2.10 4.88 7.47
CA ARG A 74 -3.30 4.49 8.22
C ARG A 74 -3.25 3.04 8.72
N GLY A 75 -2.65 2.16 7.92
CA GLY A 75 -2.45 0.75 8.27
C GLY A 75 -1.29 0.50 9.22
N SER A 76 -0.60 1.53 9.72
CA SER A 76 0.62 1.43 10.55
C SER A 76 1.71 0.54 9.93
N LEU A 77 1.78 0.51 8.60
CA LEU A 77 2.80 -0.24 7.85
C LEU A 77 4.10 0.56 7.70
N ILE A 78 4.00 1.88 7.80
CA ILE A 78 5.08 2.84 7.84
C ILE A 78 4.70 3.95 8.83
N ASP A 79 5.68 4.48 9.54
CA ASP A 79 5.53 5.67 10.39
C ASP A 79 6.10 6.93 9.74
N THR A 80 7.09 6.77 8.84
CA THR A 80 7.81 7.89 8.23
C THR A 80 7.65 7.86 6.70
N PRO A 81 6.69 8.58 6.12
CA PRO A 81 6.56 8.69 4.67
C PRO A 81 7.56 9.70 4.08
N VAL A 82 8.24 9.32 3.00
CA VAL A 82 9.13 10.17 2.20
C VAL A 82 8.62 10.21 0.77
N THR A 83 8.39 11.43 0.25
CA THR A 83 7.83 11.65 -1.08
C THR A 83 8.29 13.00 -1.66
N ASP A 84 7.92 13.30 -2.90
CA ASP A 84 8.21 14.59 -3.55
C ASP A 84 7.05 15.60 -3.39
N ALA A 85 7.37 16.88 -3.57
CA ALA A 85 6.39 17.96 -3.38
C ALA A 85 5.16 17.83 -4.30
N ALA A 86 5.35 17.31 -5.53
CA ALA A 86 4.25 17.10 -6.47
C ALA A 86 3.26 16.03 -5.96
N THR A 87 3.73 14.94 -5.35
CA THR A 87 2.86 13.92 -4.75
C THR A 87 2.14 14.46 -3.52
N VAL A 88 2.82 15.26 -2.68
CA VAL A 88 2.18 15.91 -1.51
C VAL A 88 1.06 16.85 -1.95
N ALA A 89 1.28 17.65 -2.99
CA ALA A 89 0.26 18.55 -3.51
C ALA A 89 -1.00 17.79 -3.98
N ALA A 90 -0.84 16.62 -4.60
CA ALA A 90 -1.95 15.74 -4.94
C ALA A 90 -2.63 15.13 -3.70
N ALA A 91 -1.87 14.84 -2.64
CA ALA A 91 -2.37 14.30 -1.37
C ALA A 91 -3.22 15.27 -0.57
N ALA A 92 -2.84 16.55 -0.52
CA ALA A 92 -3.62 17.58 0.18
C ALA A 92 -5.06 17.66 -0.36
N ILE A 93 -5.23 17.53 -1.68
CA ILE A 93 -6.55 17.52 -2.32
C ILE A 93 -7.36 16.29 -1.88
N LEU A 94 -6.71 15.14 -1.66
CA LEU A 94 -7.36 13.88 -1.27
C LEU A 94 -7.64 13.78 0.24
N ALA A 95 -6.92 14.50 1.09
CA ALA A 95 -7.13 14.49 2.55
C ALA A 95 -8.33 15.33 3.01
N THR A 96 -8.91 16.13 2.10
CA THR A 96 -10.01 17.07 2.39
C THR A 96 -11.38 16.56 1.92
N LEU A 97 -11.44 15.36 1.32
CA LEU A 97 -12.64 14.69 0.81
C LEU A 97 -12.94 13.42 1.63
#